data_AF-A0A3D2J947-F1
#
_entry.id   AF-A0A3D2J947-F1
#
_cell.length_a   1.000
_cell.length_b   1.000
_cell.length_c   1.000
_cell.angle_alpha   90.00
_cell.angle_beta   90.00
_cell.angle_gamma   90.00
#
_symmetry.space_group_name_H-M   'P 1'
#
loop_
_entity.id
_entity.type
_entity.pdbx_description
1 polymer ?
#
loop_
_entity_poly.entity_id
_entity_poly.type
_entity_poly.pdbx_seq_one_letter_code
_entity_poly.pdbx_strand_id
1 'polypeptide(L)'
;KPWTMRMFAGYGTAEDTNKRFKYLLKQGQTGLSTAFDMATLYGYDTDHPLAAGEFGKCGVAVSSLADMEVLFADLPLDKITTSMTINSPASVIWAM
;
A
#
# COMPACT_ATOMS: atom_id res chain seq x y z
N LYS A 1 18.96 -1.68 19.90
CA LYS A 1 18.26 -0.75 18.96
C LYS A 1 16.83 -0.59 19.45
N PRO A 2 16.22 0.62 19.37
CA PRO A 2 14.79 0.78 19.65
C PRO A 2 13.93 0.01 18.63
N TRP A 3 12.65 -0.16 18.93
CA TRP A 3 11.70 -0.80 18.01
C TRP A 3 11.41 0.05 16.77
N THR A 4 10.98 -0.58 15.68
CA THR A 4 10.52 0.14 14.49
C THR A 4 9.15 0.76 14.75
N MET A 5 9.04 2.08 14.57
CA MET A 5 7.76 2.76 14.56
C MET A 5 7.15 2.59 13.16
N ARG A 6 6.16 1.70 13.05
CA ARG A 6 5.52 1.32 11.78
C ARG A 6 3.99 1.39 11.93
N MET A 7 3.39 2.44 11.37
CA MET A 7 1.96 2.62 11.33
C MET A 7 1.40 1.88 10.12
N PHE A 8 0.26 1.22 10.34
CA PHE A 8 -0.56 0.64 9.31
C PHE A 8 -1.36 1.73 8.59
N ALA A 9 -1.19 1.84 7.27
CA ALA A 9 -1.81 2.89 6.48
C ALA A 9 -2.09 2.47 5.03
N GLY A 10 -3.22 2.93 4.51
CA GLY A 10 -3.65 2.78 3.13
C GLY A 10 -5.11 3.22 3.00
N TYR A 11 -5.41 3.99 1.96
CA TYR A 11 -6.76 4.40 1.56
C TYR A 11 -6.72 5.03 0.17
N GLY A 12 -7.85 4.98 -0.52
CA GLY A 12 -8.05 5.63 -1.81
C GLY A 12 -7.09 5.14 -2.89
N THR A 13 -6.62 6.09 -3.67
CA THR A 13 -5.66 5.87 -4.76
C THR A 13 -4.24 5.65 -4.24
N ALA A 14 -3.35 5.17 -5.11
CA ALA A 14 -1.93 5.06 -4.82
C ALA A 14 -1.32 6.42 -4.40
N GLU A 15 -1.74 7.52 -5.04
CA GLU A 15 -1.29 8.89 -4.72
C GLU A 15 -1.71 9.33 -3.32
N ASP A 16 -2.93 8.99 -2.91
CA ASP A 16 -3.45 9.34 -1.59
C ASP A 16 -2.66 8.63 -0.48
N THR A 17 -2.39 7.34 -0.68
CA THR A 17 -1.57 6.57 0.26
C THR A 17 -0.10 6.98 0.21
N ASN A 18 0.47 7.33 -0.95
CA ASN A 18 1.82 7.87 -1.05
C ASN A 18 1.98 9.17 -0.24
N LYS A 19 1.03 10.11 -0.37
CA LYS A 19 0.99 11.33 0.45
C LYS A 19 0.97 11.00 1.95
N ARG A 20 0.19 9.98 2.34
CA ARG A 20 0.14 9.50 3.73
C ARG A 20 1.48 8.92 4.19
N PHE A 21 2.17 8.13 3.36
CA PHE A 21 3.49 7.61 3.67
C PHE A 21 4.53 8.72 3.83
N LYS A 22 4.57 9.69 2.91
CA LYS A 22 5.45 10.87 3.01
C LYS A 22 5.19 11.65 4.30
N TYR A 23 3.91 11.84 4.68
CA TYR A 23 3.55 12.45 5.96
C TYR A 23 4.05 11.63 7.16
N LEU A 24 3.82 10.32 7.17
CA LEU A 24 4.22 9.43 8.27
C LEU A 24 5.73 9.44 8.49
N LEU A 25 6.53 9.36 7.42
CA LEU A 25 7.99 9.46 7.50
C LEU A 25 8.43 10.82 8.06
N LYS A 26 7.78 11.92 7.62
CA LYS A 26 8.04 13.26 8.17
C LYS A 26 7.73 13.35 9.68
N GLN A 27 6.78 12.56 10.19
CA GLN A 27 6.45 12.47 11.62
C GLN A 27 7.37 11.51 12.41
N GLY A 28 8.44 10.99 11.80
CA GLY A 28 9.44 10.17 12.50
C GLY A 28 9.17 8.67 12.48
N GLN A 29 8.30 8.19 11.59
CA GLN A 29 8.19 6.75 11.32
C GLN A 29 9.49 6.19 10.75
N THR A 30 9.85 4.99 11.19
CA THR A 30 11.09 4.30 10.78
C THR A 30 10.83 3.08 9.90
N GLY A 31 9.56 2.81 9.59
CA GLY A 31 9.13 1.84 8.58
C GLY A 31 7.70 2.11 8.15
N LEU A 32 7.29 1.57 6.99
CA LEU A 32 5.94 1.70 6.45
C LEU A 32 5.18 0.38 6.49
N SER A 33 3.86 0.40 6.69
CA SER A 33 3.01 -0.78 6.54
C SER A 33 1.81 -0.48 5.66
N THR A 34 1.70 -1.16 4.53
CA THR A 34 0.64 -0.95 3.55
C THR A 34 -0.61 -1.75 3.90
N ALA A 35 -1.75 -1.06 3.93
CA ALA A 35 -3.09 -1.65 3.96
C ALA A 35 -3.69 -1.63 2.56
N PHE A 36 -4.13 -2.77 2.03
CA PHE A 36 -4.75 -2.87 0.71
C PHE A 36 -6.28 -2.94 0.81
N ASP A 37 -6.97 -2.47 -0.22
CA ASP A 37 -8.43 -2.56 -0.29
C ASP A 37 -8.92 -4.00 -0.51
N MET A 38 -10.23 -4.21 -0.40
CA MET A 38 -10.80 -5.57 -0.50
C MET A 38 -10.59 -6.20 -1.87
N ALA A 39 -10.69 -5.40 -2.96
CA ALA A 39 -10.46 -5.89 -4.31
C ALA A 39 -9.04 -6.46 -4.45
N THR A 40 -8.03 -5.70 -4.04
CA THR A 40 -6.63 -6.10 -4.04
C THR A 40 -6.40 -7.33 -3.14
N LEU A 41 -6.99 -7.37 -1.93
CA LEU A 41 -6.86 -8.50 -1.00
C LEU A 41 -7.45 -9.81 -1.54
N TYR A 42 -8.48 -9.72 -2.38
CA TYR A 42 -9.09 -10.87 -3.07
C TYR A 42 -8.46 -11.19 -4.42
N GLY A 43 -7.57 -10.34 -4.93
CA GLY A 43 -6.91 -10.53 -6.24
C GLY A 43 -7.78 -10.14 -7.42
N TYR A 44 -8.68 -9.17 -7.24
CA TYR A 44 -9.46 -8.56 -8.31
C TYR A 44 -8.85 -7.24 -8.76
N ASP A 45 -8.92 -6.99 -10.07
CA ASP A 45 -8.73 -5.65 -10.60
C ASP A 45 -9.89 -4.74 -10.16
N THR A 46 -9.60 -3.43 -10.14
CA THR A 46 -10.54 -2.40 -9.68
C THR A 46 -11.87 -2.40 -10.45
N ASP A 47 -11.84 -2.76 -11.74
CA ASP A 47 -13.02 -2.80 -12.62
C ASP A 47 -13.75 -4.14 -12.61
N HIS A 48 -13.28 -5.12 -11.83
CA HIS A 48 -13.94 -6.40 -11.70
C HIS A 48 -15.36 -6.23 -11.12
N PRO A 49 -16.40 -6.90 -11.65
CA PRO A 49 -17.77 -6.72 -11.16
C PRO A 49 -17.97 -6.95 -9.65
N LEU A 50 -17.17 -7.84 -9.05
CA LEU A 50 -17.20 -8.12 -7.61
C LEU A 50 -16.42 -7.09 -6.76
N ALA A 51 -15.65 -6.20 -7.38
CA ALA A 51 -14.92 -5.11 -6.71
C ALA A 51 -15.74 -3.81 -6.63
N ALA A 52 -16.91 -3.75 -7.28
CA ALA A 52 -17.73 -2.56 -7.36
C ALA A 52 -18.06 -1.99 -5.95
N GLY A 53 -17.65 -0.74 -5.71
CA GLY A 53 -17.89 -0.03 -4.45
C GLY A 53 -16.84 -0.24 -3.35
N GLU A 54 -15.83 -1.07 -3.59
CA GLU A 54 -14.76 -1.36 -2.61
C GLU A 54 -13.44 -0.66 -2.91
N PHE A 55 -13.31 -0.01 -4.08
CA PHE A 55 -12.13 0.74 -4.49
C PHE A 55 -11.67 1.70 -3.40
N GLY A 56 -10.46 1.46 -2.88
CA GLY A 56 -9.78 2.38 -1.97
C GLY A 56 -10.46 2.57 -0.59
N LYS A 57 -11.50 1.80 -0.26
CA LYS A 57 -12.36 2.07 0.90
C LYS A 57 -11.72 1.70 2.24
N CYS A 58 -11.07 0.53 2.28
CA CYS A 58 -10.45 -0.05 3.49
C CYS A 58 -8.92 -0.16 3.38
N GLY A 59 -8.34 0.40 2.33
CA GLY A 59 -6.91 0.31 2.01
C GLY A 59 -6.63 0.98 0.67
N VAL A 60 -5.38 0.95 0.23
CA VAL A 60 -5.01 1.42 -1.11
C VAL A 60 -5.46 0.41 -2.16
N ALA A 61 -6.00 0.91 -3.28
CA ALA A 61 -6.28 0.08 -4.45
C ALA A 61 -5.00 -0.12 -5.28
N VAL A 62 -4.68 -1.37 -5.63
CA VAL A 62 -3.57 -1.73 -6.51
C VAL A 62 -4.04 -2.81 -7.48
N SER A 63 -4.01 -2.51 -8.79
CA SER A 63 -4.35 -3.47 -9.84
C SER A 63 -3.17 -3.74 -10.78
N SER A 64 -2.10 -2.96 -10.70
CA SER A 64 -0.95 -3.06 -11.60
C SER A 64 0.36 -2.61 -10.95
N LEU A 65 1.48 -2.90 -11.64
CA LEU A 65 2.79 -2.35 -11.28
C LEU A 65 2.78 -0.82 -11.25
N ALA A 66 2.05 -0.17 -12.16
CA ALA A 66 1.98 1.30 -12.22
C ALA A 66 1.42 1.89 -10.91
N ASP A 67 0.45 1.23 -10.28
CA ASP A 67 -0.08 1.67 -8.99
C ASP A 67 0.97 1.53 -7.87
N MET A 68 1.76 0.45 -7.89
CA MET A 68 2.86 0.24 -6.93
C MET A 68 3.99 1.26 -7.11
N GLU A 69 4.33 1.60 -8.36
CA GLU A 69 5.29 2.65 -8.67
C GLU A 69 4.85 4.01 -8.09
N VAL A 70 3.57 4.36 -8.27
CA VAL A 70 2.99 5.58 -7.69
C VAL A 70 2.95 5.52 -6.16
N LEU A 71 2.54 4.37 -5.60
CA LEU A 71 2.43 4.17 -4.16
C LEU A 71 3.76 4.43 -3.45
N PHE A 72 4.87 3.98 -4.03
CA PHE A 72 6.21 4.13 -3.45
C PHE A 72 7.06 5.24 -4.08
N ALA A 73 6.49 6.05 -4.98
CA ALA A 73 7.19 7.15 -5.63
C ALA A 73 7.84 8.12 -4.63
N ASP A 74 9.11 8.45 -4.88
CA ASP A 74 9.97 9.33 -4.08
C ASP A 74 10.12 8.93 -2.60
N LEU A 75 9.93 7.64 -2.26
CA LEU A 75 10.22 7.13 -0.93
C LEU A 75 11.63 6.53 -0.88
N PRO A 76 12.39 6.70 0.23
CA PRO A 76 13.76 6.22 0.34
C PRO A 76 13.80 4.73 0.69
N LEU A 77 13.31 3.87 -0.21
CA LEU A 77 13.14 2.43 0.01
C LEU A 77 14.43 1.69 0.36
N ASP A 78 15.58 2.24 -0.05
CA ASP A 78 16.93 1.74 0.29
C ASP A 78 17.31 1.99 1.76
N LYS A 79 16.61 2.90 2.46
CA LYS A 79 16.92 3.34 3.83
C LYS A 79 15.87 2.94 4.85
N ILE A 80 14.67 2.59 4.41
CA ILE A 80 13.56 2.19 5.27
C ILE A 80 13.16 0.74 4.97
N THR A 81 12.30 0.20 5.83
CA THR A 81 11.68 -1.10 5.58
C THR A 81 10.21 -0.91 5.28
N THR A 82 9.69 -1.66 4.32
CA THR A 82 8.26 -1.74 4.02
C THR A 82 7.70 -3.07 4.53
N SER A 83 6.42 -3.06 4.88
CA SER A 83 5.64 -4.24 5.23
C SER A 83 4.34 -4.15 4.45
N MET A 84 3.84 -5.28 3.98
CA MET A 84 2.62 -5.32 3.17
C MET A 84 1.67 -6.33 3.83
N THR A 85 0.52 -5.86 4.30
CA THR A 85 -0.50 -6.76 4.88
C THR A 85 -1.33 -7.34 3.75
N ILE A 86 -0.82 -8.41 3.15
CA ILE A 86 -1.39 -9.09 1.99
C ILE A 86 -1.30 -10.60 2.19
N ASN A 87 -2.27 -11.36 1.69
CA ASN A 87 -2.34 -12.81 1.88
C ASN A 87 -2.48 -13.54 0.53
N SER A 88 -3.71 -13.74 0.04
CA SER A 88 -3.96 -14.60 -1.12
C SER A 88 -3.20 -14.19 -2.40
N PRO A 89 -3.13 -12.91 -2.79
CA PRO A 89 -2.34 -12.46 -3.95
C PRO A 89 -0.94 -11.96 -3.56
N ALA A 90 -0.39 -12.41 -2.43
CA ALA A 90 0.91 -11.94 -1.93
C ALA A 90 2.05 -12.14 -2.93
N SER A 91 2.06 -13.24 -3.69
CA SER A 91 3.10 -13.50 -4.69
C SER A 91 3.10 -12.49 -5.83
N VAL A 92 1.91 -12.04 -6.27
CA VAL A 92 1.74 -11.05 -7.33
C VAL A 92 2.14 -9.67 -6.82
N ILE A 93 1.66 -9.28 -5.63
CA ILE A 93 2.02 -8.02 -4.99
C ILE A 93 3.52 -7.93 -4.66
N TRP A 94 4.16 -9.05 -4.32
CA TRP A 94 5.60 -9.11 -4.08
C TRP A 94 6.44 -9.03 -5.37
N ALA A 95 5.89 -9.46 -6.50
CA ALA A 95 6.58 -9.39 -7.78
C ALA A 95 6.62 -7.97 -8.38
N MET A 96 5.70 -7.10 -7.93
CA MET A 96 5.67 -5.67 -8.26
C MET A 96 6.71 -4.90 -7.44
#